data_AF-A0A7C2QGQ5-F1
#
_entry.id   AF-A0A7C2QGQ5-F1
#
_cell.length_a   1.000
_cell.length_b   1.000
_cell.length_c   1.000
_cell.angle_alpha   90.00
_cell.angle_beta   90.00
_cell.angle_gamma   90.00
#
_symmetry.space_group_name_H-M   'P 1'
#
loop_
_entity.id
_entity.type
_entity.pdbx_description
1 polymer ?
#
loop_
_entity_poly.entity_id
_entity_poly.type
_entity_poly.pdbx_seq_one_letter_code
_entity_poly.pdbx_strand_id
1 'polypeptide(L)'
;MTSKGRLCLIILAAAMALAAGASWGQESIWALQAVDATGEGTHPKVDADPVPENRVIIEGIALNRSDEYLDPNLMWQVYVQAEPPDQGGIAAWAGIFYNSDWPRYPEDINPGDRVRIEGFVANHRGKVNITERHSAAPE
;
A
#
# COMPACT_ATOMS: atom_id res chain seq x y z
N MET A 1 24.40 -43.03 2.41
CA MET A 1 24.50 -41.62 1.98
C MET A 1 25.83 -41.06 2.43
N THR A 2 26.67 -40.62 1.50
CA THR A 2 28.00 -40.06 1.80
C THR A 2 27.86 -38.69 2.50
N SER A 3 28.84 -38.29 3.32
CA SER A 3 28.77 -37.01 4.07
C SER A 3 28.57 -35.79 3.17
N LYS A 4 29.06 -35.86 1.92
CA LYS A 4 28.85 -34.87 0.86
C LYS A 4 27.38 -34.71 0.45
N GLY A 5 26.61 -35.80 0.42
CA GLY A 5 25.18 -35.75 0.09
C GLY A 5 24.33 -35.10 1.19
N ARG A 6 24.71 -35.29 2.46
CA ARG A 6 24.06 -34.62 3.60
C ARG A 6 24.36 -33.12 3.63
N LEU A 7 25.59 -32.72 3.27
CA LEU A 7 25.99 -31.31 3.24
C LEU A 7 25.26 -30.53 2.13
N CYS A 8 25.10 -31.10 0.92
CA CYS A 8 24.31 -30.47 -0.15
C CYS A 8 22.83 -30.30 0.22
N LEU A 9 22.22 -31.29 0.89
CA LEU A 9 20.82 -31.19 1.32
C LEU A 9 20.62 -30.11 2.39
N ILE A 10 21.58 -29.93 3.30
CA ILE A 10 21.53 -28.89 4.33
C ILE A 10 21.69 -27.49 3.70
N ILE A 11 22.59 -27.33 2.73
CA ILE A 11 22.78 -26.05 2.02
C ILE A 11 21.53 -25.69 1.20
N LEU A 12 20.90 -26.66 0.55
CA LEU A 12 19.67 -26.42 -0.24
C LEU A 12 18.47 -26.05 0.67
N ALA A 13 18.34 -26.70 1.84
CA ALA A 13 17.32 -26.37 2.82
C ALA A 13 17.52 -24.98 3.45
N ALA A 14 18.77 -24.58 3.72
CA ALA A 14 19.11 -23.25 4.22
C ALA A 14 18.85 -22.15 3.18
N ALA A 15 19.10 -22.41 1.89
CA ALA A 15 18.83 -21.47 0.81
C ALA A 15 17.32 -21.26 0.59
N MET A 16 16.49 -22.28 0.79
CA MET A 16 15.03 -22.15 0.73
C MET A 16 14.44 -21.43 1.95
N ALA A 17 15.04 -21.56 3.13
CA ALA A 17 14.59 -20.85 4.34
C ALA A 17 14.89 -19.34 4.28
N LEU A 18 15.94 -18.92 3.58
CA LEU A 18 16.30 -17.51 3.38
C LEU A 18 15.43 -16.78 2.33
N ALA A 19 14.65 -17.52 1.53
CA ALA A 19 13.73 -16.94 0.55
C ALA A 19 12.33 -16.67 1.11
N ALA A 20 12.03 -17.12 2.33
CA ALA A 20 10.76 -16.90 3.00
C ALA A 20 10.76 -15.60 3.83
N GLY A 21 11.25 -14.51 3.23
CA GLY A 21 10.92 -13.16 3.70
C GLY A 21 9.50 -12.81 3.25
N ALA A 22 8.49 -13.59 3.68
CA ALA A 22 7.11 -13.17 3.48
C ALA A 22 6.89 -11.92 4.35
N SER A 23 6.63 -10.78 3.72
CA SER A 23 6.18 -9.58 4.42
C SER A 23 4.74 -9.84 4.89
N TRP A 24 4.61 -10.48 6.06
CA TRP A 24 3.34 -10.64 6.75
C TRP A 24 2.81 -9.24 7.11
N GLY A 25 2.09 -8.61 6.18
CA GLY A 25 1.58 -7.25 6.33
C GLY A 25 1.55 -6.41 5.06
N GLN A 26 2.21 -6.81 3.96
CA GLN A 26 2.11 -6.08 2.70
C GLN A 26 0.94 -6.62 1.87
N GLU A 27 0.00 -5.75 1.53
CA GLU A 27 -1.12 -6.07 0.64
C GLU A 27 -0.68 -5.98 -0.82
N SER A 28 -1.30 -6.80 -1.68
CA SER A 28 -1.17 -6.64 -3.12
C SER A 28 -1.99 -5.44 -3.59
N ILE A 29 -1.34 -4.50 -4.27
CA ILE A 29 -2.00 -3.35 -4.89
C ILE A 29 -3.02 -3.83 -5.93
N TRP A 30 -2.68 -4.84 -6.74
CA TRP A 30 -3.63 -5.42 -7.69
C TRP A 30 -4.88 -5.98 -6.99
N ALA A 31 -4.70 -6.69 -5.87
CA ALA A 31 -5.83 -7.22 -5.11
C ALA A 31 -6.68 -6.11 -4.46
N LEU A 32 -6.06 -5.01 -4.01
CA LEU A 32 -6.78 -3.85 -3.48
C LEU A 32 -7.65 -3.15 -4.54
N GLN A 33 -7.26 -3.21 -5.81
CA GLN A 33 -8.04 -2.62 -6.92
C GLN A 33 -9.14 -3.55 -7.46
N ALA A 34 -9.30 -4.75 -6.93
CA ALA A 34 -10.35 -5.66 -7.39
C ALA A 34 -11.75 -5.12 -7.06
N VAL A 35 -12.66 -5.21 -8.03
CA VAL A 35 -14.06 -4.77 -7.91
C VAL A 35 -15.04 -5.88 -8.29
N ASP A 36 -16.26 -5.80 -7.76
CA ASP A 36 -17.35 -6.72 -8.07
C ASP A 36 -18.14 -6.28 -9.33
N ALA A 37 -19.23 -6.99 -9.63
CA ALA A 37 -20.08 -6.71 -10.78
C ALA A 37 -20.81 -5.35 -10.70
N THR A 38 -20.88 -4.74 -9.52
CA THR A 38 -21.45 -3.40 -9.30
C THR A 38 -20.38 -2.30 -9.38
N GLY A 39 -19.11 -2.68 -9.48
CA GLY A 39 -17.97 -1.79 -9.46
C GLY A 39 -17.50 -1.45 -8.05
N GLU A 40 -17.99 -2.12 -7.00
CA GLU A 40 -17.55 -1.87 -5.63
C GLU A 40 -16.33 -2.70 -5.26
N GLY A 41 -15.49 -2.19 -4.35
CA GLY A 41 -14.20 -2.80 -4.01
C GLY A 41 -14.40 -4.09 -3.23
N THR A 42 -13.74 -5.17 -3.62
CA THR A 42 -13.98 -6.50 -3.03
C THR A 42 -13.07 -6.86 -1.87
N HIS A 43 -12.01 -6.08 -1.65
CA HIS A 43 -11.03 -6.41 -0.61
C HIS A 43 -11.64 -6.23 0.79
N PRO A 44 -11.46 -7.16 1.75
CA PRO A 44 -12.14 -7.09 3.05
C PRO A 44 -11.86 -5.85 3.89
N LYS A 45 -10.76 -5.16 3.62
CA LYS A 45 -10.38 -3.90 4.30
C LYS A 45 -10.97 -2.65 3.64
N VAL A 46 -11.56 -2.75 2.45
CA VAL A 46 -12.22 -1.63 1.76
C VAL A 46 -13.42 -1.20 2.57
N ASP A 47 -13.43 0.07 2.99
CA ASP A 47 -14.47 0.68 3.82
C ASP A 47 -14.71 -0.04 5.16
N ALA A 48 -13.75 -0.84 5.62
CA ALA A 48 -13.80 -1.50 6.91
C ALA A 48 -13.62 -0.50 8.06
N ASP A 49 -14.01 -0.91 9.27
CA ASP A 49 -13.88 -0.07 10.46
C ASP A 49 -12.43 0.42 10.62
N PRO A 50 -12.20 1.68 11.00
CA PRO A 50 -10.88 2.32 10.98
C PRO A 50 -10.04 1.96 12.22
N VAL A 51 -9.94 0.67 12.52
CA VAL A 51 -9.10 0.11 13.59
C VAL A 51 -7.73 -0.29 13.03
N PRO A 52 -6.65 -0.27 13.83
CA PRO A 52 -5.29 -0.56 13.35
C PRO A 52 -5.16 -1.84 12.52
N GLU A 53 -5.96 -2.87 12.82
CA GLU A 53 -5.96 -4.16 12.13
C GLU A 53 -6.45 -4.09 10.68
N ASN A 54 -7.25 -3.07 10.35
CA ASN A 54 -7.80 -2.84 9.01
C ASN A 54 -6.93 -1.92 8.15
N ARG A 55 -5.76 -1.51 8.64
CA ARG A 55 -4.78 -0.81 7.82
C ARG A 55 -4.17 -1.75 6.77
N VAL A 56 -3.89 -1.19 5.61
CA VAL A 56 -3.11 -1.84 4.56
C VAL A 56 -1.70 -1.27 4.60
N ILE A 57 -0.72 -2.09 4.24
CA ILE A 57 0.62 -1.60 3.93
C ILE A 57 0.94 -1.98 2.49
N ILE A 58 1.39 -1.01 1.71
CA ILE A 58 1.83 -1.23 0.33
C ILE A 58 3.26 -0.75 0.15
N GLU A 59 3.92 -1.27 -0.87
CA GLU A 59 5.22 -0.77 -1.34
C GLU A 59 5.19 -0.64 -2.85
N GLY A 60 5.90 0.35 -3.39
CA GLY A 60 6.03 0.54 -4.82
C GLY A 60 6.79 1.80 -5.19
N ILE A 61 6.69 2.18 -6.46
CA ILE A 61 7.34 3.35 -7.03
C ILE A 61 6.35 4.50 -7.08
N ALA A 62 6.71 5.65 -6.49
CA ALA A 62 5.96 6.89 -6.63
C ALA A 62 6.01 7.37 -8.09
N LEU A 63 4.86 7.72 -8.66
CA LEU A 63 4.76 8.17 -10.06
C LEU A 63 4.70 9.69 -10.20
N ASN A 64 4.52 10.42 -9.11
CA ASN A 64 4.34 11.86 -9.08
C ASN A 64 4.89 12.47 -7.78
N ARG A 65 5.07 13.79 -7.79
CA ARG A 65 5.15 14.61 -6.58
C ARG A 65 3.79 15.28 -6.34
N SER A 66 3.41 15.54 -5.09
CA SER A 66 2.08 16.09 -4.78
C SER A 66 1.87 17.49 -5.37
N ASP A 67 2.90 18.33 -5.34
CA ASP A 67 2.84 19.75 -5.78
C ASP A 67 2.81 19.93 -7.32
N GLU A 68 2.91 18.84 -8.10
CA GLU A 68 2.86 18.91 -9.56
C GLU A 68 1.46 19.29 -10.06
N TYR A 69 0.41 18.99 -9.29
CA TYR A 69 -0.99 19.24 -9.67
C TYR A 69 -1.94 19.54 -8.50
N LEU A 70 -1.48 19.50 -7.24
CA LEU A 70 -2.24 19.89 -6.06
C LEU A 70 -1.59 21.08 -5.35
N ASP A 71 -2.35 21.74 -4.48
CA ASP A 71 -1.81 22.64 -3.45
C ASP A 71 -1.48 21.81 -2.20
N PRO A 72 -0.20 21.58 -1.87
CA PRO A 72 0.21 20.79 -0.69
C PRO A 72 -0.25 21.38 0.65
N ASN A 73 -0.69 22.65 0.69
CA ASN A 73 -1.29 23.22 1.89
C ASN A 73 -2.72 22.77 2.13
N LEU A 74 -3.38 22.18 1.13
CA LEU A 74 -4.77 21.73 1.19
C LEU A 74 -4.90 20.22 1.00
N MET A 75 -4.09 19.62 0.12
CA MET A 75 -4.20 18.23 -0.30
C MET A 75 -2.83 17.61 -0.54
N TRP A 76 -2.72 16.31 -0.31
CA TRP A 76 -1.53 15.51 -0.60
C TRP A 76 -1.95 14.29 -1.42
N GLN A 77 -1.16 13.92 -2.43
CA GLN A 77 -1.42 12.72 -3.22
C GLN A 77 -0.18 12.14 -3.87
N VAL A 78 -0.03 10.83 -3.74
CA VAL A 78 0.96 10.05 -4.49
C VAL A 78 0.30 8.85 -5.14
N TYR A 79 0.50 8.68 -6.44
CA TYR A 79 0.22 7.46 -7.17
C TYR A 79 1.39 6.50 -7.01
N VAL A 80 1.11 5.27 -6.62
CA VAL A 80 2.10 4.23 -6.39
C VAL A 80 1.87 3.09 -7.37
N GLN A 81 2.92 2.72 -8.10
CA GLN A 81 2.96 1.55 -8.97
C GLN A 81 3.67 0.41 -8.25
N ALA A 82 3.03 -0.74 -8.11
CA ALA A 82 3.68 -1.93 -7.60
C ALA A 82 4.78 -2.41 -8.55
N GLU A 83 5.84 -2.97 -7.97
CA GLU A 83 6.87 -3.70 -8.72
C GLU A 83 6.49 -5.19 -8.87
N PRO A 84 6.99 -5.87 -9.92
CA PRO A 84 6.69 -7.29 -10.14
C PRO A 84 6.94 -8.16 -8.89
N PRO A 85 6.09 -9.17 -8.64
CA PRO A 85 5.07 -9.70 -9.54
C PRO A 85 3.73 -8.96 -9.51
N ASP A 86 3.54 -8.01 -8.60
CA ASP A 86 2.34 -7.20 -8.52
C ASP A 86 2.37 -6.12 -9.61
N GLN A 87 1.27 -5.98 -10.34
CA GLN A 87 1.16 -5.04 -11.47
C GLN A 87 0.14 -3.93 -11.17
N GLY A 88 -0.35 -3.84 -9.93
CA GLY A 88 -1.35 -2.88 -9.52
C GLY A 88 -0.80 -1.46 -9.37
N GLY A 89 -1.69 -0.49 -9.57
CA GLY A 89 -1.45 0.90 -9.22
C GLY A 89 -2.55 1.41 -8.29
N ILE A 90 -2.21 2.26 -7.34
CA ILE A 90 -3.17 2.85 -6.40
C ILE A 90 -2.78 4.28 -6.06
N ALA A 91 -3.77 5.13 -5.77
CA ALA A 91 -3.52 6.45 -5.22
C ALA A 91 -3.58 6.39 -3.69
N ALA A 92 -2.59 7.00 -3.03
CA ALA A 92 -2.70 7.44 -1.66
C ALA A 92 -3.04 8.92 -1.67
N TRP A 93 -4.12 9.32 -1.02
CA TRP A 93 -4.67 10.66 -1.08
C TRP A 93 -5.04 11.16 0.31
N ALA A 94 -4.84 12.46 0.54
CA ALA A 94 -5.34 13.16 1.70
C ALA A 94 -5.76 14.61 1.46
N GLY A 95 -6.68 15.11 2.28
CA GLY A 95 -7.17 16.47 2.24
C GLY A 95 -7.51 17.03 3.63
N ILE A 96 -7.00 18.23 3.93
CA ILE A 96 -7.19 18.90 5.23
C ILE A 96 -8.66 19.14 5.60
N PHE A 97 -9.55 19.18 4.61
CA PHE A 97 -10.99 19.36 4.78
C PHE A 97 -11.72 18.11 5.29
N TYR A 98 -11.10 16.93 5.24
CA TYR A 98 -11.60 15.73 5.93
C TYR A 98 -10.91 15.49 7.27
N ASN A 99 -9.68 15.98 7.43
CA ASN A 99 -8.92 15.80 8.65
C ASN A 99 -7.95 16.97 8.87
N SER A 100 -8.39 18.00 9.60
CA SER A 100 -7.62 19.23 9.80
C SER A 100 -6.43 19.08 10.76
N ASP A 101 -6.46 18.03 11.59
CA ASP A 101 -5.55 17.86 12.72
C ASP A 101 -4.45 16.82 12.44
N TRP A 102 -4.42 16.23 11.24
CA TRP A 102 -3.44 15.22 10.87
C TRP A 102 -2.08 15.83 10.44
N PRO A 103 -0.97 15.08 10.63
CA PRO A 103 0.35 15.56 10.26
C PRO A 103 0.45 15.79 8.75
N ARG A 104 1.23 16.80 8.33
CA ARG A 104 1.63 16.92 6.92
C ARG A 104 2.38 15.66 6.50
N TYR A 105 1.95 15.08 5.39
CA TYR A 105 2.67 14.01 4.73
C TYR A 105 3.98 14.51 4.12
N PRO A 106 4.94 13.62 3.82
CA PRO A 106 6.21 13.99 3.21
C PRO A 106 5.99 14.76 1.89
N GLU A 107 6.58 15.96 1.80
CA GLU A 107 6.57 16.81 0.60
C GLU A 107 7.77 16.50 -0.33
N ASP A 108 8.74 15.73 0.15
CA ASP A 108 9.99 15.39 -0.52
C ASP A 108 9.95 14.06 -1.30
N ILE A 109 8.76 13.51 -1.55
CA ILE A 109 8.57 12.35 -2.43
C ILE A 109 8.66 12.79 -3.90
N ASN A 110 9.54 12.14 -4.66
CA ASN A 110 9.74 12.41 -6.09
C ASN A 110 9.30 11.20 -6.94
N PRO A 111 8.94 11.44 -8.22
CA PRO A 111 8.75 10.35 -9.18
C PRO A 111 9.98 9.45 -9.25
N GLY A 112 9.78 8.14 -9.14
CA GLY A 112 10.84 7.14 -9.12
C GLY A 112 11.29 6.70 -7.72
N ASP A 113 10.87 7.40 -6.66
CA ASP A 113 11.20 6.99 -5.30
C ASP A 113 10.46 5.69 -4.92
N ARG A 114 11.16 4.82 -4.19
CA ARG A 114 10.55 3.66 -3.53
C ARG A 114 9.87 4.13 -2.26
N VAL A 115 8.57 3.89 -2.15
CA VAL A 115 7.76 4.32 -1.01
C VAL A 115 7.10 3.11 -0.35
N ARG A 116 6.92 3.20 0.97
CA ARG A 116 6.07 2.30 1.77
C ARG A 116 4.96 3.14 2.38
N ILE A 117 3.70 2.80 2.10
CA ILE A 117 2.54 3.55 2.57
C ILE A 117 1.70 2.63 3.47
N GLU A 118 1.36 3.13 4.65
CA GLU A 118 0.40 2.53 5.56
C GLU A 118 -0.84 3.44 5.66
N GLY A 119 -2.04 2.88 5.55
CA GLY A 119 -3.27 3.66 5.65
C GLY A 119 -4.53 2.81 5.58
N PHE A 120 -5.69 3.46 5.56
CA PHE A 120 -6.97 2.80 5.32
C PHE A 120 -7.32 2.81 3.85
N VAL A 121 -8.18 1.90 3.40
CA VAL A 121 -8.65 1.87 2.02
C VAL A 121 -10.14 2.13 1.94
N ALA A 122 -10.54 2.98 1.01
CA ALA A 122 -11.93 3.32 0.77
C ALA A 122 -12.26 3.22 -0.72
N ASN A 123 -13.51 2.87 -1.04
CA ASN A 123 -13.99 2.90 -2.41
C ASN A 123 -14.69 4.23 -2.70
N HIS A 124 -14.31 4.85 -3.83
CA HIS A 124 -15.04 5.97 -4.41
C HIS A 124 -15.44 5.65 -5.85
N ARG A 125 -16.65 5.11 -6.03
CA ARG A 125 -17.25 4.83 -7.35
C ARG A 125 -16.39 3.90 -8.21
N GLY A 126 -15.91 2.82 -7.61
CA GLY A 126 -15.08 1.81 -8.26
C GLY A 126 -13.60 2.14 -8.38
N LYS A 127 -13.15 3.17 -7.65
CA LYS A 127 -11.74 3.40 -7.42
C LYS A 127 -11.43 3.23 -5.94
N VAL A 128 -10.62 2.23 -5.63
CA VAL A 128 -10.10 2.04 -4.27
C VAL A 128 -8.85 2.92 -4.10
N ASN A 129 -8.84 3.75 -3.06
CA ASN A 129 -7.69 4.60 -2.73
C ASN A 129 -7.23 4.31 -1.30
N ILE A 130 -5.95 4.54 -1.02
CA ILE A 130 -5.46 4.68 0.35
C ILE A 130 -5.77 6.09 0.83
N THR A 131 -6.34 6.22 2.02
CA THR A 131 -6.80 7.51 2.56
C THR A 131 -6.58 7.60 4.07
N GLU A 132 -6.60 8.82 4.59
CA GLU A 132 -6.58 9.15 6.02
C GLU A 132 -7.81 8.72 6.81
N ARG A 133 -8.82 8.07 6.19
CA ARG A 133 -10.22 7.96 6.67
C ARG A 133 -10.93 9.30 6.41
N HIS A 134 -11.90 9.32 5.49
CA HIS A 134 -12.77 10.49 5.30
C HIS A 134 -13.84 10.57 6.42
N SER A 135 -13.42 10.66 7.68
CA SER A 135 -14.29 10.70 8.86
C SER A 135 -13.83 11.79 9.82
N ALA A 136 -14.78 12.55 10.37
CA ALA A 136 -14.53 13.63 11.32
C ALA A 136 -14.10 13.16 12.73
N ALA A 137 -13.73 11.89 12.90
CA ALA A 137 -13.29 11.32 14.17
C ALA A 137 -11.78 11.04 14.08
N PRO A 138 -10.94 11.74 14.86
CA PRO A 138 -9.49 11.50 14.88
C PRO A 138 -9.18 10.26 15.73
N GLU A 139 -8.53 9.26 15.13
CA GLU A 139 -7.92 8.11 15.82
C GLU A 139 -6.54 7.84 15.20
#